data_AF-A0A8J7YQG4-F1
#
_entry.id   AF-A0A8J7YQG4-F1
#
_cell.length_a   1.000
_cell.length_b   1.000
_cell.length_c   1.000
_cell.angle_alpha   90.00
_cell.angle_beta   90.00
_cell.angle_gamma   90.00
#
_symmetry.space_group_name_H-M   'P 1'
#
loop_
_entity.id
_entity.type
_entity.pdbx_description
1 polymer ?
#
loop_
_entity_poly.entity_id
_entity_poly.type
_entity_poly.pdbx_seq_one_letter_code
_entity_poly.pdbx_strand_id
1 'polypeptide(L)'
;VEYSGFAIHIESNNYLKFGAVRRAASVMGLDVEEMAAFGDGENDIEMLKGCRYGIAVGNAPDSVKEAADYSAEAEHGKGFVEGLRWLGFKV
;
A
#
# COMPACT_ATOMS: atom_id res chain seq x y z
N VAL A 1 -15.22 9.24 -9.40
CA VAL A 1 -15.50 10.20 -8.30
C VAL A 1 -15.74 9.38 -7.05
N GLU A 2 -14.94 9.58 -6.02
CA GLU A 2 -14.96 8.79 -4.77
C GLU A 2 -15.05 9.73 -3.55
N TYR A 3 -15.66 9.29 -2.45
CA TYR A 3 -15.79 10.07 -1.23
C TYR A 3 -15.14 9.35 -0.04
N SER A 4 -14.16 10.00 0.58
CA SER A 4 -13.37 9.40 1.66
C SER A 4 -13.85 9.73 3.08
N GLY A 5 -15.03 10.34 3.23
CA GLY A 5 -15.48 10.88 4.52
C GLY A 5 -14.98 12.29 4.84
N PHE A 6 -13.97 12.78 4.12
CA PHE A 6 -13.38 14.13 4.31
C PHE A 6 -13.30 14.94 3.01
N ALA A 7 -13.10 14.26 1.87
CA ALA A 7 -12.92 14.88 0.57
C ALA A 7 -13.64 14.12 -0.54
N ILE A 8 -13.95 14.83 -1.62
CA ILE A 8 -14.41 14.25 -2.88
C ILE A 8 -13.19 14.15 -3.81
N HIS A 9 -12.87 12.95 -4.25
CA HIS A 9 -11.78 12.65 -5.17
C HIS A 9 -12.32 12.64 -6.60
N ILE A 10 -11.83 13.55 -7.43
CA ILE A 10 -12.18 13.65 -8.85
C ILE A 10 -10.92 13.37 -9.65
N GLU A 11 -10.87 12.16 -10.20
CA GLU A 11 -9.71 11.65 -10.92
C GLU A 11 -10.18 10.96 -12.21
N SER A 12 -9.31 10.91 -13.21
CA SER A 12 -9.57 10.07 -14.38
C SER A 12 -9.70 8.61 -13.93
N ASN A 13 -10.69 7.90 -14.49
CA ASN A 13 -11.22 6.56 -14.09
C ASN A 13 -10.20 5.42 -13.88
N ASN A 14 -8.88 5.64 -13.96
CA ASN A 14 -7.84 4.63 -13.81
C ASN A 14 -6.52 5.13 -13.15
N TYR A 15 -6.49 6.32 -12.53
CA TYR A 15 -5.29 6.80 -11.82
C TYR A 15 -5.26 6.34 -10.35
N LEU A 16 -5.23 5.02 -10.18
CA LEU A 16 -4.99 4.41 -8.87
C LEU A 16 -3.54 4.68 -8.43
N LYS A 17 -3.28 4.71 -7.11
CA LYS A 17 -1.92 4.79 -6.55
C LYS A 17 -0.99 3.77 -7.22
N PHE A 18 -1.48 2.56 -7.47
CA PHE A 18 -0.70 1.53 -8.15
C PHE A 18 -0.29 1.90 -9.58
N GLY A 19 -1.12 2.65 -10.32
CA GLY A 19 -0.75 3.18 -11.63
C GLY A 19 0.48 4.09 -11.57
N ALA A 20 0.56 4.94 -10.54
CA ALA A 20 1.73 5.78 -10.29
C ALA A 20 2.96 4.95 -9.86
N VAL A 21 2.78 3.94 -9.02
CA VAL A 21 3.85 3.01 -8.62
C VAL A 21 4.43 2.29 -9.85
N ARG A 22 3.60 1.72 -10.72
CA ARG A 22 4.06 1.08 -11.97
C ARG A 22 4.83 2.05 -12.86
N ARG A 23 4.38 3.30 -12.96
CA ARG A 23 5.07 4.32 -13.74
C ARG A 23 6.43 4.66 -13.14
N ALA A 24 6.52 4.81 -11.82
CA ALA A 24 7.77 5.06 -11.11
C ALA A 24 8.76 3.89 -11.28
N ALA A 25 8.29 2.65 -11.10
CA ALA A 25 9.08 1.43 -11.33
C ALA A 25 9.68 1.41 -12.74
N SER A 26 8.84 1.66 -13.76
CA SER A 26 9.29 1.74 -15.15
C SER A 26 10.35 2.82 -15.40
N VAL A 27 10.24 3.99 -14.76
CA VAL A 27 11.24 5.06 -14.88
C VAL A 27 12.57 4.68 -14.20
N MET A 28 12.51 3.90 -13.13
CA MET A 28 13.67 3.43 -12.38
C MET A 28 14.31 2.17 -12.99
N GLY A 29 13.69 1.57 -14.01
CA GLY A 29 14.12 0.29 -14.58
C GLY A 29 13.90 -0.90 -13.63
N LEU A 30 12.90 -0.81 -12.76
CA LEU A 30 12.51 -1.82 -11.77
C LEU A 30 11.16 -2.45 -12.14
N ASP A 31 10.90 -3.63 -11.59
CA ASP A 31 9.59 -4.28 -11.61
C ASP A 31 8.86 -4.05 -10.27
N VAL A 32 7.52 -4.03 -10.30
CA VAL A 32 6.70 -4.02 -9.07
C VAL A 32 6.86 -5.31 -8.27
N GLU A 33 7.31 -6.38 -8.92
CA GLU A 33 7.76 -7.63 -8.29
C GLU A 33 9.05 -7.48 -7.46
N GLU A 34 9.68 -6.31 -7.46
CA GLU A 34 10.85 -5.98 -6.63
C GLU A 34 10.50 -5.00 -5.50
N MET A 35 9.22 -4.67 -5.34
CA MET A 35 8.74 -3.62 -4.44
C MET A 35 7.91 -4.17 -3.30
N ALA A 36 7.94 -3.43 -2.18
CA ALA A 36 6.99 -3.59 -1.09
C ALA A 36 6.13 -2.32 -0.95
N ALA A 37 4.82 -2.49 -0.85
CA ALA A 37 3.85 -1.43 -0.62
C ALA A 37 3.38 -1.45 0.84
N PHE A 38 3.24 -0.26 1.42
CA PHE A 38 2.66 -0.07 2.76
C PHE A 38 1.44 0.83 2.64
N GLY A 39 0.32 0.47 3.27
CA GLY A 39 -0.94 1.20 3.13
C GLY A 39 -1.83 1.11 4.37
N ASP A 40 -2.79 2.02 4.43
CA ASP A 40 -3.80 2.09 5.48
C ASP A 40 -5.19 2.53 5.00
N GLY A 41 -5.33 2.88 3.72
CA GLY A 41 -6.60 3.30 3.11
C GLY A 41 -7.04 2.38 1.97
N GLU A 42 -8.34 2.44 1.63
CA GLU A 42 -8.91 1.64 0.53
C GLU A 42 -8.24 1.94 -0.81
N ASN A 43 -7.79 3.17 -1.02
CA ASN A 43 -7.05 3.56 -2.21
C ASN A 43 -5.64 2.95 -2.31
N ASP A 44 -5.16 2.25 -1.27
CA ASP A 44 -3.90 1.50 -1.26
C ASP A 44 -4.07 0.04 -1.72
N ILE A 45 -5.29 -0.51 -1.72
CA ILE A 45 -5.57 -1.94 -1.97
C ILE A 45 -4.91 -2.44 -3.26
N GLU A 46 -5.00 -1.66 -4.32
CA GLU A 46 -4.45 -2.03 -5.63
C GLU A 46 -2.93 -2.14 -5.63
N MET A 47 -2.22 -1.29 -4.88
CA MET A 47 -0.75 -1.40 -4.78
C MET A 47 -0.33 -2.49 -3.81
N LEU A 48 -1.12 -2.75 -2.76
CA LEU A 48 -0.90 -3.85 -1.83
C LEU A 48 -0.98 -5.20 -2.52
N LYS A 49 -1.95 -5.38 -3.43
CA LYS A 49 -2.08 -6.59 -4.26
C LYS A 49 -1.09 -6.65 -5.43
N GLY A 50 -0.61 -5.49 -5.86
CA GLY A 50 0.11 -5.34 -7.12
C GLY A 50 1.64 -5.32 -7.00
N CYS A 51 2.17 -5.03 -5.81
CA CYS A 51 3.60 -5.17 -5.53
C CYS A 51 3.88 -6.57 -4.97
N ARG A 52 5.13 -7.01 -5.00
CA ARG A 52 5.52 -8.33 -4.47
C ARG A 52 5.12 -8.56 -3.01
N TYR A 53 5.19 -7.50 -2.20
CA TYR A 53 4.76 -7.54 -0.81
C TYR A 53 3.84 -6.37 -0.52
N GLY A 54 2.59 -6.64 -0.12
CA GLY A 54 1.66 -5.68 0.45
C GLY A 54 1.62 -5.77 1.97
N ILE A 55 1.79 -4.64 2.65
CA ILE A 55 1.72 -4.54 4.11
C ILE A 55 0.66 -3.51 4.51
N ALA A 56 -0.34 -3.95 5.29
CA ALA A 56 -1.29 -3.07 5.94
C ALA A 56 -0.84 -2.76 7.38
N VAL A 57 -0.88 -1.50 7.81
CA VAL A 57 -0.57 -1.14 9.21
C VAL A 57 -1.78 -1.32 10.13
N GLY A 58 -1.57 -1.42 11.45
CA GLY A 58 -2.61 -1.83 12.40
C GLY A 58 -3.86 -0.96 12.43
N ASN A 59 -3.76 0.32 12.06
CA ASN A 59 -4.89 1.25 11.98
C ASN A 59 -5.67 1.18 10.65
N ALA A 60 -5.31 0.27 9.74
CA ALA A 60 -5.99 0.09 8.47
C ALA A 60 -7.36 -0.59 8.66
N PRO A 61 -8.36 -0.25 7.83
CA PRO A 61 -9.63 -1.00 7.76
C PRO A 61 -9.43 -2.47 7.41
N ASP A 62 -10.38 -3.32 7.82
CA ASP A 62 -10.30 -4.76 7.58
C ASP A 62 -10.20 -5.10 6.08
N SER A 63 -10.90 -4.36 5.21
CA SER A 63 -10.82 -4.52 3.75
C SER A 63 -9.40 -4.31 3.20
N VAL A 64 -8.62 -3.43 3.82
CA VAL A 64 -7.22 -3.15 3.45
C VAL A 64 -6.29 -4.24 3.99
N LYS A 65 -6.54 -4.70 5.23
CA LYS A 65 -5.77 -5.79 5.85
C LYS A 65 -5.95 -7.11 5.11
N GLU A 66 -7.17 -7.42 4.67
CA GLU A 66 -7.48 -8.60 3.86
C GLU A 66 -6.82 -8.58 2.46
N ALA A 67 -6.48 -7.39 1.96
CA ALA A 67 -5.81 -7.22 0.68
C ALA A 67 -4.28 -7.33 0.75
N ALA A 68 -3.70 -7.31 1.95
CA ALA A 68 -2.25 -7.32 2.19
C ALA A 68 -1.73 -8.74 2.47
N ASP A 69 -0.46 -8.99 2.14
CA ASP A 69 0.24 -10.23 2.51
C ASP A 69 0.55 -10.29 4.01
N TYR A 70 0.72 -9.12 4.63
CA TYR A 70 0.91 -8.98 6.07
C TYR A 70 0.10 -7.81 6.63
N SER A 71 -0.62 -8.07 7.72
CA SER A 71 -1.26 -7.03 8.53
C SER A 71 -0.46 -6.87 9.82
N ALA A 72 0.15 -5.70 10.00
CA ALA A 72 0.84 -5.37 11.24
C ALA A 72 -0.16 -5.21 12.40
N GLU A 73 0.29 -5.54 13.61
CA GLU A 73 -0.48 -5.25 14.84
C GLU A 73 -0.34 -3.78 15.23
N ALA A 74 0.87 -3.21 15.10
CA ALA A 74 1.12 -1.84 15.49
C ALA A 74 0.55 -0.82 14.49
N GLU A 75 0.07 0.30 15.01
CA GLU A 75 -0.51 1.37 14.22
C GLU A 75 0.56 2.31 13.62
N HIS A 76 0.22 2.95 12.51
CA HIS A 76 0.98 4.04 11.89
C HIS A 76 2.47 3.70 11.69
N GLY A 77 3.36 4.61 12.08
CA GLY A 77 4.81 4.43 11.92
C GLY A 77 5.38 3.24 12.69
N LYS A 78 4.75 2.81 13.80
CA LYS A 78 5.18 1.59 14.50
C LYS A 78 4.85 0.35 13.66
N GLY A 79 3.68 0.35 13.01
CA GLY A 79 3.29 -0.68 12.05
C GLY A 79 4.21 -0.75 10.84
N PHE A 80 4.67 0.40 10.35
CA PHE A 80 5.68 0.44 9.29
C PHE A 80 7.00 -0.25 9.70
N VAL A 81 7.51 0.08 10.90
CA VAL A 81 8.74 -0.54 11.44
C VAL A 81 8.55 -2.05 11.64
N GLU A 82 7.39 -2.46 12.13
CA GLU A 82 7.02 -3.88 12.27
C GLU A 82 7.02 -4.59 10.91
N GLY A 83 6.39 -4.01 9.89
CA GLY A 83 6.38 -4.59 8.54
C GLY A 83 7.77 -4.64 7.91
N LEU A 84 8.65 -3.68 8.17
CA LEU A 84 10.06 -3.78 7.77
C LEU A 84 10.77 -4.98 8.42
N ARG A 85 10.48 -5.27 9.69
CA ARG A 85 11.03 -6.48 10.35
C ARG A 85 10.48 -7.76 9.74
N TRP A 86 9.19 -7.78 9.37
CA TRP A 86 8.58 -8.89 8.64
C TRP A 86 9.26 -9.14 7.28
N LEU A 87 9.64 -8.07 6.57
CA LEU A 87 10.45 -8.14 5.34
C LEU A 87 11.93 -8.56 5.57
N GLY A 88 12.35 -8.73 6.83
CA GLY A 88 13.70 -9.16 7.19
C GLY A 88 14.72 -8.03 7.43
N PHE A 89 14.29 -6.77 7.47
CA PHE A 89 15.17 -5.65 7.81
C PHE A 89 15.46 -5.58 9.32
N LYS A 90 16.67 -5.12 9.66
CA LYS A 90 17.09 -4.89 11.05
C LYS A 90 16.96 -3.39 11.37
N VAL A 91 15.79 -3.00 11.87
CA VAL A 91 15.39 -1.62 12.21
C VAL A 91 14.66 -1.53 13.55
#